data_AF-A0A6J5TK06-F1
#
_entry.id   AF-A0A6J5TK06-F1
#
_cell.length_a   1.000
_cell.length_b   1.000
_cell.length_c   1.000
_cell.angle_alpha   90.00
_cell.angle_beta   90.00
_cell.angle_gamma   90.00
#
_symmetry.space_group_name_H-M   'P 1'
#
loop_
_entity.id
_entity.type
_entity.pdbx_description
1 polymer ?
#
loop_
_entity_poly.entity_id
_entity_poly.type
_entity_poly.pdbx_seq_one_letter_code
_entity_poly.pdbx_strand_id
1 'polypeptide(L)'
;MTYNINLKFSFANIVGSLGAYGQLEKVENVYVRYCSFSGTTSGARVKTWQGGSGYARNITFEKITLGGAQNSIIIDQFYCNGDHKCKTQASAVSVDDVKYIDFEGTSASEEAIKLDCDQNLG
;
A
#
# COMPACT_ATOMS: atom_id res chain seq x y z
N MET A 1 4.70 -1.32 19.06
CA MET A 1 3.74 -0.21 19.24
C MET A 1 2.62 -0.48 18.25
N THR A 2 1.40 -0.77 18.70
CA THR A 2 0.28 -1.13 17.82
C THR A 2 -0.37 0.16 17.33
N TYR A 3 -0.35 0.41 16.01
CA TYR A 3 -1.00 1.58 15.44
C TYR A 3 -2.44 1.22 15.04
N ASN A 4 -3.40 1.49 15.93
CA ASN A 4 -4.83 1.39 15.62
C ASN A 4 -5.27 2.65 14.86
N ILE A 5 -4.97 2.72 13.56
CA ILE A 5 -5.31 3.87 12.73
C ILE A 5 -6.75 3.71 12.20
N ASN A 6 -7.73 4.30 12.88
CA ASN A 6 -9.10 4.43 12.35
C ASN A 6 -9.18 5.74 11.55
N LEU A 7 -8.86 5.69 10.25
CA LEU A 7 -8.98 6.86 9.37
C LEU A 7 -10.44 7.05 8.95
N LYS A 8 -11.05 8.18 9.34
CA LYS A 8 -12.38 8.61 8.87
C LYS A 8 -12.34 9.61 7.71
N PHE A 9 -11.15 10.06 7.31
CA PHE A 9 -10.91 10.93 6.16
C PHE A 9 -9.61 10.48 5.50
N SER A 10 -9.64 10.23 4.20
CA SER A 10 -8.76 9.22 3.64
C SER A 10 -7.88 9.78 2.53
N PHE A 11 -6.61 9.99 2.88
CA PHE A 11 -5.54 10.26 1.90
C PHE A 11 -5.14 8.93 1.23
N ALA A 12 -4.93 8.97 -0.08
CA ALA A 12 -4.66 7.84 -0.98
C ALA A 12 -3.26 7.17 -0.81
N ASN A 13 -2.67 7.22 0.39
CA ASN A 13 -1.38 6.59 0.71
C ASN A 13 -1.43 6.08 2.15
N ILE A 14 -1.90 4.85 2.32
CA ILE A 14 -2.36 4.36 3.63
C ILE A 14 -1.25 3.67 4.41
N VAL A 15 -0.37 2.92 3.74
CA VAL A 15 0.81 2.30 4.35
C VAL A 15 2.06 2.71 3.58
N GLY A 16 2.96 3.41 4.26
CA GLY A 16 4.26 3.83 3.73
C GLY A 16 4.32 5.28 3.23
N SER A 17 5.39 5.66 2.51
CA SER A 17 6.46 4.77 2.04
C SER A 17 7.35 4.27 3.18
N LEU A 18 7.66 2.96 3.19
CA LEU A 18 8.46 2.33 4.24
C LEU A 18 9.89 2.00 3.80
N GLY A 19 10.87 2.08 4.70
CA GLY A 19 12.25 1.64 4.49
C GLY A 19 13.12 2.61 3.70
N ALA A 20 12.76 3.89 3.67
CA ALA A 20 13.55 4.94 3.00
C ALA A 20 14.99 4.94 3.52
N TYR A 21 15.97 5.19 2.64
CA TYR A 21 17.40 5.21 2.98
C TYR A 21 17.91 3.91 3.64
N GLY A 22 17.30 2.76 3.32
CA GLY A 22 17.66 1.46 3.87
C GLY A 22 17.27 1.26 5.34
N GLN A 23 16.39 2.11 5.86
CA GLN A 23 15.94 2.02 7.25
C GLN A 23 15.15 0.73 7.49
N LEU A 24 15.23 0.26 8.74
CA LEU A 24 14.41 -0.82 9.24
C LEU A 24 13.08 -0.25 9.74
N GLU A 25 11.98 -0.63 9.09
CA GLU A 25 10.64 -0.18 9.47
C GLU A 25 9.67 -1.35 9.61
N LYS A 26 8.79 -1.26 10.60
CA LYS A 26 7.87 -2.32 10.98
C LYS A 26 6.47 -1.75 11.14
N VAL A 27 5.54 -2.24 10.34
CA VAL A 27 4.11 -1.94 10.41
C VAL A 27 3.38 -3.26 10.59
N GLU A 28 2.47 -3.32 11.55
CA GLU A 28 1.63 -4.49 11.73
C GLU A 28 0.27 -4.16 12.37
N ASN A 29 -0.71 -5.04 12.10
CA ASN A 29 -2.06 -4.97 12.66
C ASN A 29 -2.82 -3.69 12.27
N VAL A 30 -2.84 -3.39 10.96
CA VAL A 30 -3.51 -2.22 10.41
C VAL A 30 -4.91 -2.61 9.93
N TYR A 31 -5.93 -1.85 10.33
CA TYR A 31 -7.32 -2.08 9.92
C TYR A 31 -7.91 -0.79 9.37
N VAL A 32 -8.25 -0.79 8.08
CA VAL A 32 -8.85 0.34 7.37
C VAL A 32 -10.22 -0.12 6.92
N ARG A 33 -11.28 0.51 7.42
CA ARG A 33 -12.64 0.00 7.21
C ARG A 33 -13.71 1.07 7.17
N TYR A 34 -14.79 0.77 6.45
CA TYR A 34 -15.95 1.66 6.29
C TYR A 34 -15.55 3.04 5.72
N CYS A 35 -14.69 3.03 4.70
CA CYS A 35 -14.20 4.25 4.06
C CYS A 35 -14.80 4.40 2.65
N SER A 36 -15.05 5.62 2.25
CA SER A 36 -15.41 5.95 0.88
C SER A 36 -14.41 6.95 0.31
N PHE A 37 -13.88 6.67 -0.88
CA PHE A 37 -12.93 7.53 -1.56
C PHE A 37 -13.49 7.92 -2.92
N SER A 38 -13.36 9.20 -3.30
CA SER A 38 -13.81 9.69 -4.61
C SER A 38 -12.75 10.59 -5.21
N GLY A 39 -12.48 10.43 -6.51
CA GLY A 39 -11.50 11.24 -7.25
C GLY A 39 -10.07 11.15 -6.71
N THR A 40 -9.72 10.04 -6.05
CA THR A 40 -8.39 9.83 -5.48
C THR A 40 -7.44 9.18 -6.47
N THR A 41 -6.13 9.25 -6.20
CA THR A 41 -5.15 8.48 -6.98
C THR A 41 -5.21 6.99 -6.66
N SER A 42 -5.60 6.63 -5.43
CA SER A 42 -5.87 5.25 -5.06
C SER A 42 -6.84 5.08 -3.91
N GLY A 43 -7.40 3.88 -3.78
CA GLY A 43 -8.31 3.49 -2.70
C GLY A 43 -7.64 2.72 -1.58
N ALA A 44 -6.68 1.85 -1.91
CA ALA A 44 -5.78 1.22 -0.95
C ALA A 44 -4.37 1.13 -1.54
N ARG A 45 -3.37 1.62 -0.78
CA ARG A 45 -2.00 1.66 -1.25
C ARG A 45 -0.98 1.33 -0.16
N VAL A 46 -0.11 0.35 -0.46
CA VAL A 46 1.08 -0.02 0.30
C VAL A 46 2.31 0.33 -0.54
N LYS A 47 3.27 1.07 0.04
CA LYS A 47 4.52 1.46 -0.63
C LYS A 47 5.73 1.12 0.21
N THR A 48 6.72 0.45 -0.37
CA THR A 48 8.02 0.19 0.28
C THR A 48 9.17 0.60 -0.62
N TRP A 49 10.24 1.11 -0.02
CA TRP A 49 11.46 1.48 -0.70
C TRP A 49 12.33 0.27 -0.97
N GLN A 50 12.94 0.25 -2.15
CA GLN A 50 14.04 -0.67 -2.44
C GLN A 50 15.25 -0.35 -1.54
N GLY A 51 15.89 -1.41 -1.05
CA GLY A 51 16.98 -1.36 -0.08
C GLY A 51 16.53 -1.27 1.38
N GLY A 52 15.22 -1.09 1.63
CA GLY A 52 14.64 -1.08 2.97
C GLY A 52 14.65 -2.44 3.64
N SER A 53 14.40 -2.48 4.95
CA SER A 53 14.31 -3.73 5.71
C SER A 53 13.18 -3.70 6.75
N GLY A 54 12.78 -4.86 7.25
CA GLY A 54 11.65 -4.98 8.19
C GLY A 54 10.41 -5.57 7.53
N TYR A 55 9.22 -5.22 8.02
CA TYR A 55 7.97 -5.84 7.56
C TYR A 55 6.76 -4.89 7.60
N ALA A 56 5.80 -5.14 6.74
CA ALA A 56 4.45 -4.60 6.75
C ALA A 56 3.48 -5.79 6.70
N ARG A 57 2.84 -6.15 7.83
CA ARG A 57 2.07 -7.39 7.92
C ARG A 57 0.72 -7.29 8.63
N ASN A 58 -0.18 -8.24 8.37
CA ASN A 58 -1.52 -8.27 8.95
C ASN A 58 -2.25 -6.92 8.76
N ILE A 59 -2.47 -6.57 7.49
CA ILE A 59 -3.10 -5.33 7.05
C ILE A 59 -4.43 -5.69 6.42
N THR A 60 -5.53 -5.10 6.87
CA THR A 60 -6.87 -5.36 6.33
C THR A 60 -7.52 -4.08 5.85
N PHE A 61 -7.89 -4.05 4.57
CA PHE A 61 -8.79 -3.07 3.96
C PHE A 61 -10.16 -3.74 3.81
N GLU A 62 -11.19 -3.25 4.51
CA GLU A 62 -12.51 -3.89 4.56
C GLU A 62 -13.64 -2.88 4.30
N LYS A 63 -14.63 -3.22 3.48
CA LYS A 63 -15.81 -2.36 3.22
C LYS A 63 -15.40 -0.97 2.76
N ILE A 64 -14.73 -0.95 1.61
CA ILE A 64 -14.22 0.27 0.99
C ILE A 64 -14.98 0.52 -0.30
N THR A 65 -15.55 1.71 -0.46
CA THR A 65 -16.28 2.12 -1.66
C THR A 65 -15.50 3.19 -2.43
N LEU A 66 -15.27 3.00 -3.72
CA LEU A 66 -14.54 3.93 -4.59
C LEU A 66 -15.44 4.60 -5.65
N GLY A 67 -15.22 5.89 -5.88
CA GLY A 67 -15.79 6.66 -6.98
C GLY A 67 -14.69 7.26 -7.86
N GLY A 68 -14.29 6.58 -8.93
CA GLY A 68 -13.32 7.08 -9.90
C GLY A 68 -11.91 7.26 -9.35
N ALA A 69 -11.40 6.29 -8.58
CA ALA A 69 -9.99 6.30 -8.18
C ALA A 69 -9.09 5.93 -9.37
N GLN A 70 -7.92 6.56 -9.54
CA GLN A 70 -7.02 6.22 -10.68
C GLN A 70 -6.62 4.74 -10.67
N ASN A 71 -5.99 4.25 -9.61
CA ASN A 71 -5.77 2.82 -9.38
C ASN A 71 -6.42 2.44 -8.05
N SER A 72 -7.38 1.54 -8.05
CA SER A 72 -8.14 1.16 -6.85
C SER A 72 -7.26 0.56 -5.76
N ILE A 73 -6.40 -0.41 -6.12
CA ILE A 73 -5.50 -1.10 -5.19
C ILE A 73 -4.08 -1.07 -5.74
N ILE A 74 -3.11 -0.64 -4.93
CA ILE A 74 -1.69 -0.63 -5.27
C ILE A 74 -0.86 -1.30 -4.16
N ILE A 75 0.00 -2.24 -4.54
CA ILE A 75 1.22 -2.57 -3.79
C ILE A 75 2.41 -2.22 -4.67
N ASP A 76 3.31 -1.41 -4.14
CA ASP A 76 4.50 -0.92 -4.83
C ASP A 76 5.73 -1.13 -3.94
N GLN A 77 6.42 -2.24 -4.13
CA GLN A 77 7.67 -2.55 -3.41
C GLN A 77 8.93 -1.97 -4.09
N PHE A 78 8.76 -1.29 -5.21
CA PHE A 78 9.84 -0.73 -6.03
C PHE A 78 9.91 0.80 -5.90
N TYR A 79 9.39 1.37 -4.83
CA TYR A 79 9.34 2.82 -4.66
C TYR A 79 10.75 3.40 -4.49
N CYS A 80 11.09 4.41 -5.29
CA CYS A 80 12.35 5.12 -5.14
C CYS A 80 12.29 6.52 -5.77
N ASN A 81 12.48 7.56 -4.94
CA ASN A 81 12.52 8.97 -5.35
C ASN A 81 11.37 9.41 -6.28
N GLY A 82 10.22 8.75 -6.25
CA GLY A 82 9.06 9.03 -7.11
C GLY A 82 9.16 8.61 -8.58
N ASP A 83 10.36 8.33 -9.11
CA ASP A 83 10.58 8.13 -10.55
C ASP A 83 10.83 6.67 -10.97
N HIS A 84 10.86 5.71 -10.04
CA HIS A 84 11.10 4.27 -10.29
C HIS A 84 12.41 3.94 -11.05
N LYS A 85 13.32 4.91 -11.24
CA LYS A 85 14.63 4.75 -11.90
C LYS A 85 15.73 4.26 -10.96
N CYS A 86 15.39 3.47 -9.94
CA CYS A 86 16.38 2.83 -9.09
C CYS A 86 16.84 1.51 -9.69
N LYS A 87 18.08 1.14 -9.36
CA LYS A 87 18.51 -0.25 -9.56
C LYS A 87 17.70 -1.13 -8.61
N THR A 88 17.20 -2.25 -9.12
CA THR A 88 16.60 -3.28 -8.29
C THR A 88 17.57 -3.70 -7.19
N GLN A 89 17.16 -3.60 -5.93
CA GLN A 89 17.96 -4.00 -4.79
C GLN A 89 17.44 -5.32 -4.24
N ALA A 90 18.33 -6.15 -3.71
CA ALA A 90 17.99 -7.48 -3.19
C ALA A 90 17.24 -7.48 -1.85
N SER A 91 16.90 -6.31 -1.32
CA SER A 91 16.17 -6.16 -0.06
C SER A 91 15.12 -5.07 -0.19
N ALA A 92 13.99 -5.28 0.46
CA ALA A 92 12.93 -4.32 0.69
C ALA A 92 12.22 -4.71 1.99
N VAL A 93 11.35 -3.83 2.48
CA VAL A 93 10.42 -4.18 3.56
C VAL A 93 9.50 -5.29 3.04
N SER A 94 9.41 -6.42 3.76
CA SER A 94 8.51 -7.51 3.36
C SER A 94 7.06 -7.08 3.53
N VAL A 95 6.17 -7.56 2.66
CA VAL A 95 4.73 -7.27 2.71
C VAL A 95 4.00 -8.59 2.79
N ASP A 96 3.35 -8.87 3.92
CA ASP A 96 2.75 -10.16 4.23
C ASP A 96 1.33 -9.99 4.81
N ASP A 97 0.46 -10.98 4.64
CA ASP A 97 -0.92 -11.00 5.16
C ASP A 97 -1.69 -9.68 4.94
N VAL A 98 -1.79 -9.24 3.68
CA VAL A 98 -2.59 -8.08 3.27
C VAL A 98 -3.92 -8.55 2.68
N LYS A 99 -5.03 -8.08 3.27
CA LYS A 99 -6.39 -8.48 2.90
C LYS A 99 -7.18 -7.30 2.34
N TYR A 100 -7.89 -7.53 1.26
CA TYR A 100 -8.86 -6.62 0.66
C TYR A 100 -10.22 -7.32 0.65
N ILE A 101 -11.17 -6.83 1.44
CA ILE A 101 -12.46 -7.47 1.72
C ILE A 101 -13.58 -6.46 1.43
N ASP A 102 -14.63 -6.87 0.72
CA ASP A 102 -15.77 -6.01 0.36
C ASP A 102 -15.32 -4.65 -0.22
N PHE A 103 -14.42 -4.72 -1.20
CA PHE A 103 -13.85 -3.56 -1.88
C PHE A 103 -14.59 -3.33 -3.20
N GLU A 104 -15.35 -2.25 -3.31
CA GLU A 104 -16.30 -2.00 -4.40
C GLU A 104 -16.14 -0.59 -5.00
N GLY A 105 -16.59 -0.38 -6.24
CA GLY A 105 -16.60 0.94 -6.87
C GLY A 105 -16.04 0.99 -8.28
N THR A 106 -15.60 2.17 -8.72
CA THR A 106 -15.10 2.41 -10.08
C THR A 106 -13.67 2.92 -10.10
N SER A 107 -12.91 2.43 -11.09
CA SER A 107 -11.58 2.92 -11.44
C SER A 107 -11.68 3.97 -12.56
N ALA A 108 -10.82 4.99 -12.52
CA ALA A 108 -10.63 5.97 -13.58
C ALA A 108 -9.52 5.56 -14.58
N SER A 109 -8.73 4.53 -14.27
CA SER A 109 -7.78 3.91 -15.20
C SER A 109 -8.19 2.49 -15.59
N GLU A 110 -7.64 2.00 -16.70
CA GLU A 110 -7.80 0.60 -17.14
C GLU A 110 -7.21 -0.40 -16.13
N GLU A 111 -6.09 -0.03 -15.49
CA GLU A 111 -5.44 -0.86 -14.48
C GLU A 111 -5.96 -0.52 -13.07
N ALA A 112 -7.10 -1.11 -12.71
CA ALA A 112 -7.68 -0.88 -11.38
C ALA A 112 -6.81 -1.44 -10.23
N ILE A 113 -6.05 -2.51 -10.47
CA ILE A 113 -5.26 -3.18 -9.45
C ILE A 113 -3.84 -3.37 -9.98
N LYS A 114 -2.85 -2.90 -9.21
CA LYS A 114 -1.43 -3.03 -9.53
C LYS A 114 -0.66 -3.60 -8.34
N LEU A 115 -0.06 -4.77 -8.51
CA LEU A 115 0.67 -5.48 -7.46
C LEU A 115 2.12 -5.70 -7.91
N ASP A 116 2.95 -4.68 -7.71
CA ASP A 116 4.37 -4.73 -8.03
C ASP A 116 5.14 -5.20 -6.78
N CYS A 117 5.06 -6.50 -6.52
CA CYS A 117 5.77 -7.15 -5.42
C CYS A 117 7.14 -7.70 -5.85
N ASP A 118 8.11 -7.69 -4.93
CA ASP A 118 9.39 -8.36 -5.09
C ASP A 118 9.19 -9.88 -4.93
N GLN A 119 9.53 -10.65 -5.97
CA GLN A 119 9.34 -12.09 -5.98
C GLN A 119 10.24 -12.84 -4.99
N ASN A 120 11.26 -12.18 -4.45
CA ASN A 120 12.21 -12.80 -3.51
C ASN A 120 11.88 -12.49 -2.04
N LEU A 121 10.84 -11.71 -1.78
CA LEU A 121 10.47 -11.25 -0.44
C LEU A 121 9.01 -11.61 -0.14
N GLY A 122 8.84 -12.56 0.78
CA GLY A 122 7.56 -12.98 1.36
C GLY A 122 7.68 -13.04 2.87
#